data_AF-A0A3D2R5Q0-F1
#
_entry.id   AF-A0A3D2R5Q0-F1
#
_cell.length_a   1.000
_cell.length_b   1.000
_cell.length_c   1.000
_cell.angle_alpha   90.00
_cell.angle_beta   90.00
_cell.angle_gamma   90.00
#
_symmetry.space_group_name_H-M   'P 1'
#
loop_
_entity.id
_entity.type
_entity.pdbx_description
1 polymer ?
#
loop_
_entity_poly.entity_id
_entity_poly.type
_entity_poly.pdbx_seq_one_letter_code
_entity_poly.pdbx_strand_id
1 'polypeptide(L)'
;MSQKVLLNATEIQIALHRLACQLIENHINFEHTVLVGLQPRGVYLAERIKALLVDEYGIKDVPLGYLDITFFRDDFRRSEKPLEANRTQIDFIVEGKKVVFIDDVLFTGRSIRSALTAIQSFGRP
;
A
#
# COMPACT_ATOMS: atom_id res chain seq x y z
N MET A 1 2.23 22.24 21.79
CA MET A 1 3.52 21.66 21.31
C MET A 1 3.76 22.17 19.90
N SER A 2 4.98 22.60 19.57
CA SER A 2 5.30 22.97 18.17
C SER A 2 5.40 21.70 17.32
N GLN A 3 4.96 21.78 16.07
CA GLN A 3 5.12 20.69 15.12
C GLN A 3 6.61 20.56 14.76
N LYS A 4 7.18 19.36 14.93
CA LYS A 4 8.54 19.04 14.54
C LYS A 4 8.50 18.24 13.23
N VAL A 5 9.27 18.66 12.24
CA VAL A 5 9.47 17.89 11.01
C VAL A 5 10.28 16.64 11.35
N LEU A 6 9.73 15.45 11.05
CA LEU A 6 10.40 14.17 11.28
C LEU A 6 11.22 13.71 10.09
N LEU A 7 10.67 13.88 8.88
CA LEU A 7 11.33 13.58 7.61
C LEU A 7 11.13 14.74 6.65
N ASN A 8 12.22 15.27 6.13
CA ASN A 8 12.19 16.28 5.07
C ASN A 8 12.07 15.64 3.68
N ALA A 9 11.93 16.47 2.64
CA ALA A 9 11.74 15.99 1.27
C ALA A 9 12.90 15.10 0.77
N THR A 10 14.15 15.46 1.07
CA THR A 10 15.33 14.68 0.69
C THR A 10 15.37 13.34 1.39
N GLU A 11 15.07 13.31 2.70
CA GLU A 11 15.02 12.06 3.48
C GLU A 11 13.92 11.12 2.97
N ILE A 12 12.75 11.66 2.61
CA ILE A 12 11.67 10.88 1.99
C ILE A 12 12.13 10.30 0.65
N GLN A 13 12.76 11.09 -0.21
CA GLN A 13 13.25 10.60 -1.50
C GLN A 13 14.26 9.46 -1.33
N ILE A 14 15.26 9.63 -0.45
CA ILE A 14 16.23 8.57 -0.14
C ILE A 14 15.53 7.30 0.37
N ALA A 15 14.54 7.44 1.25
CA ALA A 15 13.78 6.31 1.77
C ALA A 15 12.99 5.59 0.65
N LEU A 16 12.39 6.31 -0.29
CA LEU A 16 11.67 5.75 -1.43
C LEU A 16 12.60 4.91 -2.33
N HIS A 17 13.79 5.43 -2.66
CA HIS A 17 14.78 4.66 -3.43
C HIS A 17 15.21 3.39 -2.72
N ARG A 18 15.46 3.47 -1.40
CA ARG A 18 15.82 2.29 -0.61
C ARG A 18 14.71 1.23 -0.62
N LEU A 19 13.45 1.64 -0.45
CA LEU A 19 12.32 0.73 -0.53
C LEU A 19 12.18 0.11 -1.92
N ALA A 20 12.35 0.89 -2.98
CA ALA A 20 12.29 0.36 -4.35
C ALA A 20 13.39 -0.68 -4.61
N CYS A 21 14.64 -0.42 -4.22
CA CYS A 21 15.72 -1.41 -4.31
C CYS A 21 15.40 -2.69 -3.54
N GLN A 22 14.90 -2.56 -2.31
CA GLN A 22 14.49 -3.72 -1.50
C GLN A 22 13.36 -4.52 -2.15
N LEU A 23 12.39 -3.85 -2.78
CA LEU A 23 11.33 -4.54 -3.51
C LEU A 23 11.90 -5.29 -4.72
N ILE A 24 12.81 -4.68 -5.48
CA ILE A 24 13.47 -5.33 -6.62
C ILE A 24 14.27 -6.55 -6.16
N GLU A 25 15.04 -6.45 -5.09
CA GLU A 25 15.83 -7.57 -4.55
C GLU A 25 14.95 -8.77 -4.13
N ASN A 26 13.78 -8.49 -3.54
CA ASN A 26 12.90 -9.54 -3.01
C ASN A 26 11.88 -10.09 -4.02
N HIS A 27 11.55 -9.32 -5.07
CA HIS A 27 10.47 -9.63 -6.01
C HIS A 27 10.92 -9.70 -7.48
N ILE A 28 12.16 -9.31 -7.78
CA ILE A 28 12.86 -9.40 -9.07
C ILE A 28 12.10 -8.70 -10.21
N ASN A 29 11.15 -9.40 -10.84
CA ASN A 29 10.38 -8.95 -12.00
C ASN A 29 8.90 -8.67 -11.68
N PHE A 30 8.47 -8.84 -10.43
CA PHE A 30 7.10 -8.62 -9.97
C PHE A 30 6.02 -9.48 -10.67
N GLU A 31 6.39 -10.50 -11.43
CA GLU A 31 5.44 -11.37 -12.15
C GLU A 31 4.47 -12.08 -11.20
N HIS A 32 4.97 -12.46 -10.02
CA HIS A 32 4.19 -13.07 -8.93
C HIS A 32 3.92 -12.13 -7.76
N THR A 33 4.09 -10.81 -7.95
CA THR A 33 3.94 -9.83 -6.87
C THR A 33 2.96 -8.75 -7.27
N VAL A 34 2.09 -8.36 -6.34
CA VAL A 34 1.13 -7.28 -6.53
C VAL A 34 1.31 -6.23 -5.44
N LEU A 35 1.31 -4.96 -5.82
CA LEU A 35 1.36 -3.84 -4.89
C LEU A 35 -0.05 -3.43 -4.52
N VAL A 36 -0.31 -3.20 -3.24
CA VAL A 36 -1.62 -2.79 -2.73
C VAL A 36 -1.46 -1.58 -1.82
N GLY A 37 -1.85 -0.40 -2.32
CA GLY A 37 -1.89 0.83 -1.53
C GLY A 37 -3.09 0.86 -0.60
N LEU A 38 -2.86 1.08 0.70
CA LEU A 38 -3.94 1.20 1.67
C LEU A 38 -4.53 2.61 1.64
N GLN A 39 -5.84 2.69 1.43
CA GLN A 39 -6.53 3.97 1.38
C GLN A 39 -6.70 4.60 2.78
N PRO A 40 -6.74 5.95 2.85
CA PRO A 40 -6.65 6.89 1.73
C PRO A 40 -5.21 7.33 1.40
N ARG A 41 -4.28 7.35 2.36
CA ARG A 41 -2.97 8.00 2.20
C ARG A 41 -1.88 7.09 1.62
N GLY A 42 -1.94 5.79 1.88
CA GLY A 42 -0.99 4.82 1.33
C GLY A 42 -1.00 4.75 -0.19
N VAL A 43 -2.09 5.17 -0.84
CA VAL A 43 -2.21 5.29 -2.31
C VAL A 43 -1.12 6.20 -2.90
N TYR A 44 -0.91 7.39 -2.34
CA TYR A 44 0.09 8.34 -2.86
C TYR A 44 1.52 7.78 -2.75
N LEU A 45 1.80 7.05 -1.68
CA LEU A 45 3.07 6.37 -1.49
C LEU A 45 3.24 5.23 -2.51
N ALA A 46 2.18 4.44 -2.72
CA ALA A 46 2.18 3.33 -3.65
C ALA A 46 2.39 3.77 -5.10
N GLU A 47 1.74 4.87 -5.52
CA GLU A 47 1.93 5.44 -6.85
C GLU A 47 3.36 5.95 -7.06
N ARG A 48 3.96 6.61 -6.05
CA ARG A 48 5.36 7.04 -6.12
C ARG A 48 6.33 5.87 -6.23
N ILE A 49 6.10 4.80 -5.46
CA ILE A 49 6.92 3.60 -5.53
C ILE A 49 6.78 2.94 -6.91
N LYS A 50 5.55 2.82 -7.44
CA LYS A 50 5.33 2.28 -8.79
C LYS A 50 6.03 3.11 -9.85
N ALA A 51 5.86 4.43 -9.84
CA ALA A 51 6.52 5.33 -10.79
C ALA A 51 8.04 5.17 -10.73
N LEU A 52 8.61 5.14 -9.51
CA LEU A 52 10.03 4.93 -9.31
C LEU A 52 10.54 3.59 -9.87
N LEU A 53 9.80 2.49 -9.62
CA LEU A 53 10.12 1.17 -10.15
C LEU A 53 10.08 1.12 -11.69
N VAL A 54 9.11 1.79 -12.31
CA VAL A 54 8.90 1.77 -13.76
C VAL A 54 9.86 2.73 -14.46
N ASP A 55 9.89 3.99 -14.04
CA ASP A 55 10.55 5.08 -14.76
C ASP A 55 12.06 5.08 -14.53
N GLU A 56 12.52 4.76 -13.31
CA GLU A 56 13.95 4.81 -12.98
C GLU A 56 14.63 3.44 -13.02
N TYR A 57 13.95 2.39 -12.57
CA TYR A 57 14.52 1.04 -12.54
C TYR A 57 14.10 0.16 -13.73
N GLY A 58 13.21 0.64 -14.60
CA GLY A 58 12.82 -0.06 -15.83
C GLY A 58 12.02 -1.35 -15.61
N ILE A 59 11.41 -1.53 -14.43
CA ILE A 59 10.57 -2.68 -14.13
C ILE A 59 9.24 -2.52 -14.87
N LYS A 60 8.94 -3.47 -15.75
CA LYS A 60 7.70 -3.45 -16.54
C LYS A 60 6.55 -4.09 -15.77
N ASP A 61 5.33 -3.66 -16.08
CA ASP A 61 4.08 -4.33 -15.70
C ASP A 61 3.85 -4.52 -14.19
N VAL A 62 4.34 -3.60 -13.35
CA VAL A 62 4.10 -3.65 -11.89
C VAL A 62 2.60 -3.49 -11.58
N PRO A 63 1.91 -4.54 -11.09
CA PRO A 63 0.49 -4.46 -10.76
C PRO A 63 0.32 -3.62 -9.49
N LEU A 64 -0.55 -2.61 -9.54
CA LEU A 64 -0.88 -1.76 -8.41
C LEU A 64 -2.39 -1.67 -8.26
N GLY A 65 -2.86 -2.01 -7.06
CA GLY A 65 -4.25 -1.87 -6.66
C GLY A 65 -4.37 -1.02 -5.41
N TYR A 66 -5.60 -0.65 -5.09
CA TYR A 66 -5.94 0.19 -3.95
C TYR A 66 -7.01 -0.50 -3.11
N LEU A 67 -6.77 -0.62 -1.81
CA LEU A 67 -7.66 -1.34 -0.91
C LEU A 67 -8.25 -0.39 0.13
N ASP A 68 -9.58 -0.28 0.12
CA ASP A 68 -10.31 0.36 1.21
C ASP A 68 -10.54 -0.65 2.34
N ILE A 69 -9.98 -0.35 3.50
CA ILE A 69 -10.08 -1.18 4.69
C ILE A 69 -11.15 -0.68 5.67
N THR A 70 -11.85 0.42 5.35
CA THR A 70 -12.76 1.14 6.26
C THR A 70 -13.79 0.22 6.93
N PHE A 71 -14.42 -0.70 6.19
CA PHE A 71 -15.43 -1.63 6.73
C PHE A 71 -14.85 -2.90 7.35
N PHE A 72 -13.54 -3.14 7.22
CA PHE A 72 -12.85 -4.28 7.81
C PHE A 72 -12.24 -3.96 9.17
N ARG A 73 -12.22 -2.69 9.57
CA ARG A 73 -11.73 -2.26 10.87
C ARG A 73 -12.70 -2.65 11.97
N ASP A 74 -12.20 -3.05 13.14
CA ASP A 74 -13.00 -3.42 14.31
C ASP A 74 -13.71 -2.22 14.96
N ASP A 75 -13.19 -1.01 14.73
CA ASP A 75 -13.65 0.25 15.32
C ASP A 75 -14.59 1.07 14.42
N PHE A 76 -14.95 0.56 13.23
CA PHE A 76 -15.73 1.33 12.23
C PHE A 76 -17.10 1.83 12.72
N ARG A 77 -17.73 1.12 13.68
CA ARG A 77 -19.04 1.50 14.25
C ARG A 77 -18.96 2.48 15.42
N ARG A 78 -17.77 2.93 15.82
CA ARG A 78 -17.59 3.79 17.00
C ARG A 78 -17.66 5.30 16.71
N SER A 79 -17.73 5.69 15.45
CA SER A 79 -17.87 7.11 15.04
C SER A 79 -19.30 7.42 14.60
N GLU A 80 -19.84 8.55 15.06
CA GLU A 80 -21.18 9.06 14.71
C GLU A 80 -21.27 9.62 13.27
N LYS A 81 -20.16 9.70 12.54
CA LYS A 81 -20.13 10.20 11.15
C LYS A 81 -20.38 9.06 10.16
N PRO A 82 -21.21 9.26 9.12
CA PRO A 82 -21.29 8.32 8.01
C PRO A 82 -19.89 8.10 7.42
N LEU A 83 -19.44 6.86 7.38
CA LEU A 83 -18.18 6.51 6.74
C LEU A 83 -18.42 6.44 5.23
N GLU A 84 -17.76 7.31 4.48
CA GLU A 84 -17.71 7.20 3.03
C GLU A 84 -16.67 6.14 2.65
N ALA A 85 -17.16 5.05 2.04
CA ALA A 85 -16.32 4.05 1.41
C ALA A 85 -15.56 4.70 0.24
N ASN A 86 -14.24 4.55 0.21
CA ASN A 86 -13.52 4.76 -1.03
C ASN A 86 -13.65 3.51 -1.91
N ARG A 87 -13.53 3.69 -3.23
CA ARG A 87 -13.58 2.54 -4.14
C ARG A 87 -12.30 1.74 -4.01
N THR A 88 -12.43 0.47 -3.61
CA THR A 88 -11.37 -0.52 -3.79
C THR A 88 -11.22 -0.80 -5.27
N GLN A 89 -9.98 -0.79 -5.75
CA GLN A 89 -9.63 -1.03 -7.14
C GLN A 89 -8.52 -2.08 -7.19
N ILE A 90 -8.90 -3.33 -7.47
CA ILE A 90 -7.98 -4.45 -7.63
C ILE A 90 -8.37 -5.14 -8.93
N ASP A 91 -7.70 -4.75 -10.02
CA ASP A 91 -8.00 -5.19 -11.38
C ASP A 91 -7.12 -6.38 -11.80
N PHE A 92 -6.64 -7.17 -10.83
CA PHE A 92 -5.77 -8.33 -11.03
C PHE A 92 -6.14 -9.47 -10.07
N ILE A 93 -5.71 -10.68 -10.43
CA ILE A 93 -5.92 -11.89 -9.63
C ILE A 93 -4.92 -11.88 -8.47
N VAL A 94 -5.44 -12.01 -7.24
CA VAL A 94 -4.64 -12.11 -6.01
C VAL A 94 -4.21 -13.54 -5.70
N GLU A 95 -4.92 -14.54 -6.20
CA GLU A 95 -4.68 -15.96 -5.92
C GLU A 95 -3.22 -16.38 -6.19
N GLY A 96 -2.55 -16.89 -5.16
CA GLY A 96 -1.16 -17.37 -5.19
C GLY A 96 -0.11 -16.28 -5.48
N LYS A 97 -0.46 -15.00 -5.34
CA LYS A 97 0.45 -13.86 -5.55
C LYS A 97 1.00 -13.36 -4.21
N LYS A 98 2.26 -12.94 -4.22
CA LYS A 98 2.87 -12.18 -3.12
C LYS A 98 2.24 -10.78 -3.07
N VAL A 99 1.49 -10.49 -2.01
CA VAL A 99 0.89 -9.17 -1.79
C VAL A 99 1.83 -8.29 -0.97
N VAL A 100 2.15 -7.10 -1.49
CA VAL A 100 2.90 -6.07 -0.77
C VAL A 100 1.96 -4.92 -0.41
N PHE A 101 1.62 -4.80 0.87
CA PHE A 101 0.84 -3.66 1.36
C PHE A 101 1.72 -2.42 1.52
N ILE A 102 1.21 -1.28 1.08
CA ILE A 102 1.88 0.01 1.16
C ILE A 102 1.02 0.94 2.01
N ASP A 103 1.58 1.37 3.14
CA ASP A 103 0.95 2.27 4.10
C ASP A 103 1.90 3.42 4.44
N ASP A 104 1.37 4.60 4.75
CA ASP A 104 2.20 5.77 5.03
C ASP A 104 2.83 5.73 6.43
N VAL A 105 2.10 5.20 7.42
CA VAL A 105 2.59 5.05 8.80
C VAL A 105 2.12 3.73 9.40
N LEU A 106 3.07 2.83 9.67
CA LEU A 106 2.80 1.68 10.52
C LEU A 106 2.76 2.11 11.99
N PHE A 107 1.58 2.08 12.60
CA PHE A 107 1.39 2.42 14.01
C PHE A 107 0.96 1.19 14.83
N THR A 108 -0.33 1.07 15.17
CA THR A 108 -0.84 -0.05 15.99
C THR A 108 -1.00 -1.37 15.21
N GLY A 109 -0.81 -1.35 13.90
CA GLY A 109 -1.03 -2.50 13.02
C GLY A 109 -2.50 -2.82 12.71
N ARG A 110 -3.47 -2.09 13.25
CA ARG A 110 -4.91 -2.30 12.99
C ARG A 110 -5.26 -2.16 11.50
N SER A 111 -4.65 -1.19 10.81
CA SER A 111 -4.83 -1.01 9.37
C SER A 111 -4.38 -2.25 8.60
N ILE A 112 -3.20 -2.77 8.91
CA ILE A 112 -2.65 -3.99 8.30
C ILE A 112 -3.52 -5.21 8.59
N ARG A 113 -4.00 -5.39 9.83
CA ARG A 113 -4.93 -6.48 10.17
C ARG A 113 -6.22 -6.43 9.34
N SER A 114 -6.75 -5.22 9.15
CA SER A 114 -7.94 -5.00 8.34
C SER A 114 -7.65 -5.28 6.86
N ALA A 115 -6.49 -4.86 6.36
CA ALA A 115 -6.01 -5.16 5.01
C ALA A 115 -5.85 -6.67 4.75
N LEU A 116 -5.27 -7.40 5.69
CA LEU A 116 -5.11 -8.86 5.64
C LEU A 116 -6.46 -9.58 5.58
N THR A 117 -7.48 -9.06 6.27
CA THR A 117 -8.85 -9.60 6.17
C THR A 117 -9.49 -9.21 4.83
N ALA A 118 -9.36 -7.95 4.43
CA ALA A 118 -9.99 -7.41 3.24
C ALA A 118 -9.49 -8.08 1.96
N ILE A 119 -8.17 -8.31 1.85
CA ILE A 119 -7.55 -8.91 0.66
C ILE A 119 -8.05 -10.33 0.39
N GLN A 120 -8.47 -11.06 1.44
CA GLN A 120 -9.02 -12.42 1.30
C GLN A 120 -10.34 -12.45 0.52
N SER A 121 -11.03 -11.30 0.40
CA SER A 121 -12.23 -11.17 -0.43
C SER A 121 -11.92 -11.18 -1.93
N PHE A 122 -10.64 -11.00 -2.31
CA PHE A 122 -10.17 -10.90 -3.70
C PHE A 122 -9.36 -12.13 -4.15
N GLY A 123 -9.14 -13.10 -3.27
CA GLY A 123 -8.39 -14.32 -3.53
C GLY A 123 -7.60 -14.76 -2.30
N ARG A 124 -6.84 -15.85 -2.44
CA ARG A 124 -5.91 -16.34 -1.40
C ARG A 124 -4.48 -16.06 -1.85
N PRO A 125 -3.82 -15.03 -1.28
CA PRO A 125 -2.41 -14.73 -1.54
C PRO A 125 -1.49 -15.92 -1.29
#